data_AF-A0ABD5PWD7-F1
#
_entry.id   AF-A0ABD5PWD7-F1
#
_cell.length_a   1.000
_cell.length_b   1.000
_cell.length_c   1.000
_cell.angle_alpha   90.00
_cell.angle_beta   90.00
_cell.angle_gamma   90.00
#
_symmetry.space_group_name_H-M   'P 1'
#
loop_
_entity.id
_entity.type
_entity.pdbx_description
1 polymer ?
#
loop_
_entity_poly.entity_id
_entity_poly.type
_entity_poly.pdbx_seq_one_letter_code
_entity_poly.pdbx_strand_id
1 'polypeptide(L)'
;MIESHPRPESVDRVASVPLVAVLAVADALVVTAFVAVGLHSHGMAPWEFPAHTVRTATPFVIGWATVAALVGAYRGRVLESARRTVAVVGLAWIGASLLGGAIRATSLFPGGAPPSFLLVNAVLGLGFVLPWRLAVTGTIRGWRGRR
;
A
#
# COMPACT_ATOMS: atom_id res chain seq x y z
N MET A 1 -30.25 40.99 7.94
CA MET A 1 -30.42 39.54 8.12
C MET A 1 -29.46 38.86 7.15
N ILE A 2 -28.25 38.50 7.62
CA ILE A 2 -27.21 37.88 6.79
C ILE A 2 -27.41 36.38 6.88
N GLU A 3 -27.75 35.73 5.76
CA GLU A 3 -27.76 34.28 5.67
C GLU A 3 -26.32 33.76 5.76
N SER A 4 -25.93 33.28 6.93
CA SER A 4 -24.74 32.44 7.06
C SER A 4 -25.03 31.08 6.43
N HIS A 5 -24.70 30.91 5.15
CA HIS A 5 -24.66 29.58 4.54
C HIS A 5 -23.66 28.72 5.30
N PRO A 6 -24.08 27.61 5.94
CA PRO A 6 -23.14 26.68 6.55
C PRO A 6 -22.20 26.18 5.46
N ARG A 7 -20.90 26.45 5.61
CA ARG A 7 -19.87 25.80 4.76
C ARG A 7 -20.09 24.31 4.92
N PRO A 8 -20.38 23.54 3.85
CA PRO A 8 -20.55 22.11 3.97
C PRO A 8 -19.29 21.58 4.66
N GLU A 9 -19.49 20.85 5.76
CA GLU A 9 -18.41 20.21 6.49
C GLU A 9 -17.51 19.50 5.50
N SER A 10 -16.19 19.63 5.70
CA SER A 10 -15.18 19.24 4.74
C SER A 10 -15.36 17.79 4.32
N VAL A 11 -16.10 17.57 3.22
CA VAL A 11 -16.19 16.27 2.56
C VAL A 11 -14.75 15.90 2.25
N ASP A 12 -14.28 14.85 2.91
CA ASP A 12 -12.90 14.44 2.85
C ASP A 12 -12.39 14.37 1.41
N ARG A 13 -11.53 15.32 1.04
CA ARG A 13 -11.08 15.48 -0.33
C ARG A 13 -10.28 14.24 -0.75
N VAL A 14 -10.73 13.57 -1.81
CA VAL A 14 -9.95 12.54 -2.49
C VAL A 14 -8.79 13.23 -3.21
N ALA A 15 -7.60 12.61 -3.22
CA ALA A 15 -6.50 13.10 -4.06
C ALA A 15 -6.93 13.18 -5.52
N SER A 16 -6.28 14.03 -6.31
CA SER A 16 -6.58 14.13 -7.75
C SER A 16 -6.35 12.78 -8.44
N VAL A 17 -7.17 12.46 -9.44
CA VAL A 17 -7.10 11.17 -10.17
C VAL A 17 -5.68 10.86 -10.67
N PRO A 18 -4.92 11.81 -11.26
CA PRO A 18 -3.54 11.54 -11.68
C PRO A 18 -2.60 11.21 -10.52
N LEU A 19 -2.74 11.90 -9.38
CA LEU A 19 -1.92 11.64 -8.19
C LEU A 19 -2.23 10.25 -7.62
N VAL A 20 -3.51 9.87 -7.57
CA VAL A 20 -3.93 8.54 -7.11
C VAL A 20 -3.36 7.45 -8.01
N ALA A 21 -3.43 7.62 -9.33
CA ALA A 21 -2.89 6.64 -10.28
C ALA A 21 -1.37 6.46 -10.12
N VAL A 22 -0.61 7.57 -10.07
CA VAL A 22 0.85 7.52 -9.87
C VAL A 22 1.20 6.86 -8.54
N LEU A 23 0.49 7.23 -7.46
CA LEU A 23 0.73 6.67 -6.14
C LEU A 23 0.37 5.18 -6.07
N ALA A 24 -0.71 4.75 -6.70
CA ALA A 24 -1.10 3.34 -6.77
C ALA A 24 -0.07 2.49 -7.53
N VAL A 25 0.48 3.02 -8.64
CA VAL A 25 1.57 2.36 -9.38
C VAL A 25 2.83 2.27 -8.52
N ALA A 26 3.20 3.36 -7.85
CA ALA A 26 4.38 3.36 -6.97
C ALA A 26 4.20 2.39 -5.78
N ASP A 27 3.02 2.33 -5.17
CA ASP A 27 2.72 1.37 -4.12
C ASP A 27 2.84 -0.07 -4.63
N ALA A 28 2.35 -0.38 -5.84
CA ALA A 28 2.51 -1.70 -6.45
C ALA A 28 3.98 -2.07 -6.69
N LEU A 29 4.81 -1.09 -7.09
CA LEU A 29 6.25 -1.28 -7.24
C LEU A 29 6.93 -1.54 -5.90
N VAL A 30 6.55 -0.84 -4.83
CA VAL A 30 7.08 -1.05 -3.47
C VAL A 30 6.71 -2.44 -2.94
N VAL A 31 5.46 -2.87 -3.11
CA VAL A 31 5.02 -4.23 -2.75
C VAL A 31 5.78 -5.28 -3.55
N THR A 32 5.99 -5.05 -4.84
CA THR A 32 6.77 -5.96 -5.70
C THR A 32 8.23 -6.02 -5.26
N ALA A 33 8.84 -4.89 -4.92
CA ALA A 33 10.20 -4.82 -4.43
C ALA A 33 10.37 -5.58 -3.11
N PHE A 34 9.42 -5.44 -2.18
CA PHE A 34 9.40 -6.22 -0.94
C PHE A 34 9.41 -7.73 -1.22
N VAL A 35 8.51 -8.20 -2.10
CA VAL A 35 8.44 -9.62 -2.47
C VAL A 35 9.72 -10.09 -3.17
N ALA A 36 10.31 -9.24 -4.02
CA ALA A 36 11.59 -9.53 -4.68
C ALA A 36 12.75 -9.69 -3.67
N VAL A 37 12.81 -8.87 -2.62
CA VAL A 37 13.77 -9.03 -1.52
C VAL A 37 13.53 -10.34 -0.76
N GLY A 38 12.27 -10.73 -0.55
CA GLY A 38 11.92 -12.02 0.03
C GLY A 38 12.42 -13.20 -0.81
N LEU A 39 12.20 -13.17 -2.13
CA LEU A 39 12.71 -14.19 -3.05
C LEU A 39 14.24 -14.29 -3.01
N HIS A 40 14.93 -13.15 -3.02
CA HIS A 40 16.38 -13.10 -2.93
C HIS A 40 16.89 -13.73 -1.63
N SER A 41 16.24 -13.44 -0.51
CA SER A 41 16.55 -14.05 0.80
C SER A 41 16.34 -15.57 0.83
N HIS A 42 15.52 -16.11 -0.08
CA HIS A 42 15.29 -17.54 -0.26
C HIS A 42 16.14 -18.16 -1.37
N GLY A 43 17.21 -17.49 -1.81
CA GLY A 43 18.17 -18.02 -2.79
C GLY A 43 17.72 -17.89 -4.24
N MET A 44 16.68 -17.09 -4.53
CA MET A 44 16.19 -16.84 -5.89
C MET A 44 16.46 -15.40 -6.29
N ALA A 45 17.37 -15.19 -7.24
CA ALA A 45 17.67 -13.87 -7.79
C ALA A 45 16.47 -13.34 -8.61
N PRO A 46 15.79 -12.26 -8.19
CA PRO A 46 14.55 -11.82 -8.85
C PRO A 46 14.77 -11.30 -10.29
N TRP A 47 15.98 -10.80 -10.60
CA TRP A 47 16.34 -10.36 -11.96
C TRP A 47 16.59 -11.53 -12.93
N GLU A 48 16.91 -12.73 -12.41
CA GLU A 48 17.04 -13.95 -13.24
C GLU A 48 15.67 -14.57 -13.52
N PHE A 49 14.68 -14.33 -12.66
CA PHE A 49 13.33 -14.88 -12.78
C PHE A 49 12.22 -13.80 -12.73
N PRO A 50 12.26 -12.77 -13.58
CA PRO A 50 11.39 -11.60 -13.46
C PRO A 50 9.90 -11.94 -13.57
N ALA A 51 9.54 -12.88 -14.45
CA ALA A 51 8.17 -13.35 -14.59
C ALA A 51 7.67 -14.08 -13.33
N HIS A 52 8.54 -14.87 -12.68
CA HIS A 52 8.22 -15.54 -11.42
C HIS A 52 8.08 -14.52 -10.29
N THR A 53 8.94 -13.50 -10.23
CA THR A 53 8.85 -12.41 -9.25
C THR A 53 7.53 -11.66 -9.37
N VAL A 54 7.14 -11.24 -10.57
CA VAL A 54 5.86 -10.56 -10.81
C VAL A 54 4.69 -11.45 -10.42
N ARG A 55 4.71 -12.73 -10.84
CA ARG A 55 3.66 -13.70 -10.48
C ARG A 55 3.55 -13.90 -8.96
N THR A 56 4.68 -13.93 -8.26
CA THR A 56 4.76 -14.10 -6.80
C THR A 56 4.23 -12.87 -6.06
N ALA A 57 4.48 -11.67 -6.59
CA ALA A 57 4.01 -10.41 -6.01
C ALA A 57 2.52 -10.13 -6.29
N THR A 58 1.99 -10.64 -7.40
CA THR A 58 0.63 -10.36 -7.90
C THR A 58 -0.47 -10.51 -6.82
N PRO A 59 -0.52 -11.59 -6.02
CA PRO A 59 -1.51 -11.72 -4.95
C PRO A 59 -1.50 -10.55 -3.95
N PHE A 60 -0.32 -10.06 -3.57
CA PHE A 60 -0.17 -8.97 -2.60
C PHE A 60 -0.44 -7.61 -3.23
N VAL A 61 -0.14 -7.43 -4.52
CA VAL A 61 -0.53 -6.23 -5.27
C VAL A 61 -2.05 -6.14 -5.39
N ILE A 62 -2.74 -7.24 -5.71
CA ILE A 62 -4.20 -7.32 -5.70
C ILE A 62 -4.75 -7.03 -4.30
N GLY A 63 -4.15 -7.65 -3.28
CA GLY A 63 -4.51 -7.43 -1.89
C GLY A 63 -4.40 -5.95 -1.50
N TRP A 64 -3.28 -5.31 -1.84
CA TRP A 64 -3.05 -3.90 -1.58
C TRP A 64 -4.05 -3.01 -2.31
N ALA A 65 -4.20 -3.18 -3.62
CA ALA A 65 -5.12 -2.37 -4.43
C ALA A 65 -6.54 -2.42 -3.87
N THR A 66 -6.99 -3.60 -3.46
CA THR A 66 -8.32 -3.82 -2.87
C THR A 66 -8.45 -3.16 -1.51
N VAL A 67 -7.60 -3.52 -0.55
CA VAL A 67 -7.75 -3.08 0.84
C VAL A 67 -7.43 -1.59 0.99
N ALA A 68 -6.39 -1.09 0.33
CA ALA A 68 -6.02 0.33 0.36
C ALA A 68 -7.14 1.23 -0.19
N ALA A 69 -7.86 0.78 -1.22
CA ALA A 69 -9.05 1.49 -1.72
C ALA A 69 -10.18 1.48 -0.69
N LEU A 70 -10.51 0.31 -0.12
CA LEU A 70 -11.58 0.13 0.87
C LEU A 70 -11.37 0.99 2.12
N VAL A 71 -10.15 1.03 2.67
CA VAL A 71 -9.84 1.81 3.87
C VAL A 71 -9.56 3.29 3.58
N GLY A 72 -9.59 3.69 2.32
CA GLY A 72 -9.39 5.08 1.90
C GLY A 72 -7.95 5.58 2.07
N ALA A 73 -6.96 4.73 1.82
CA ALA A 73 -5.54 5.08 1.93
C ALA A 73 -5.14 6.25 1.01
N TYR A 74 -5.87 6.49 -0.09
CA TYR A 74 -5.59 7.57 -1.04
C TYR A 74 -6.33 8.88 -0.74
N ARG A 75 -7.04 8.98 0.39
CA ARG A 75 -7.74 10.22 0.77
C ARG A 75 -6.75 11.27 1.26
N GLY A 76 -6.99 12.55 0.92
CA GLY A 76 -6.11 13.66 1.29
C GLY A 76 -5.82 13.72 2.79
N ARG A 77 -6.85 13.47 3.62
CA ARG A 77 -6.72 13.42 5.08
C ARG A 77 -5.70 12.39 5.61
N VAL A 78 -5.41 11.33 4.85
CA VAL A 78 -4.40 10.31 5.17
C VAL A 78 -3.05 10.81 4.69
N LEU A 79 -2.98 11.23 3.42
CA LEU A 79 -1.76 11.75 2.77
C LEU A 79 -1.17 13.00 3.44
N GLU A 80 -1.97 13.75 4.19
CA GLU A 80 -1.56 14.98 4.87
C GLU A 80 -1.23 14.78 6.36
N SER A 81 -1.42 13.57 6.90
CA SER A 81 -1.24 13.29 8.33
C SER A 81 -0.40 12.03 8.55
N ALA A 82 0.79 12.18 9.14
CA ALA A 82 1.69 11.06 9.42
C ALA A 82 1.02 10.00 10.32
N ARG A 83 0.31 10.44 11.36
CA ARG A 83 -0.43 9.54 12.28
C ARG A 83 -1.51 8.74 11.53
N ARG A 84 -2.31 9.39 10.67
CA ARG A 84 -3.34 8.70 9.88
C ARG A 84 -2.71 7.80 8.83
N THR A 85 -1.61 8.21 8.22
CA THR A 85 -0.83 7.37 7.29
C THR A 85 -0.40 6.09 7.98
N VAL A 86 0.25 6.14 9.14
CA VAL A 86 0.68 4.94 9.87
C VAL A 86 -0.50 4.01 10.17
N ALA A 87 -1.59 4.55 10.71
CA ALA A 87 -2.76 3.75 11.08
C ALA A 87 -3.45 3.11 9.87
N VAL A 88 -3.75 3.90 8.82
CA VAL A 88 -4.51 3.43 7.66
C VAL A 88 -3.67 2.55 6.75
N VAL A 89 -2.40 2.90 6.50
CA VAL A 89 -1.48 2.08 5.69
C VAL A 89 -1.13 0.79 6.40
N GLY A 90 -0.90 0.84 7.72
CA GLY A 90 -0.66 -0.37 8.50
C GLY A 90 -1.83 -1.34 8.42
N LEU A 91 -3.05 -0.85 8.62
CA LEU A 91 -4.27 -1.65 8.45
C LEU A 91 -4.42 -2.18 7.02
N ALA A 92 -4.17 -1.33 6.01
CA ALA A 92 -4.24 -1.72 4.61
C ALA A 92 -3.26 -2.86 4.29
N TRP A 93 -2.03 -2.78 4.78
CA TRP A 93 -1.01 -3.79 4.55
C TRP A 93 -1.32 -5.12 5.25
N ILE A 94 -1.81 -5.09 6.48
CA ILE A 94 -2.20 -6.30 7.19
C ILE A 94 -3.35 -6.99 6.43
N GLY A 95 -4.38 -6.25 6.04
CA GLY A 95 -5.47 -6.78 5.22
C GLY A 95 -4.98 -7.31 3.87
N ALA A 96 -4.10 -6.59 3.20
CA ALA A 96 -3.49 -7.00 1.94
C ALA A 96 -2.64 -8.27 2.07
N SER A 97 -1.91 -8.42 3.18
CA SER A 97 -1.12 -9.61 3.49
C SER A 97 -2.00 -10.84 3.66
N LEU A 98 -3.11 -10.70 4.39
CA LEU A 98 -4.08 -11.77 4.59
C LEU A 98 -4.78 -12.14 3.28
N LEU A 99 -5.23 -11.15 2.51
CA LEU A 99 -5.89 -11.37 1.22
C LEU A 99 -4.93 -11.99 0.19
N GLY A 100 -3.71 -11.45 0.07
CA GLY A 100 -2.68 -11.99 -0.80
C GLY A 100 -2.28 -13.42 -0.41
N GLY A 101 -2.18 -13.69 0.90
CA GLY A 101 -1.98 -15.03 1.44
C GLY A 101 -3.10 -15.99 1.06
N ALA A 102 -4.37 -15.57 1.21
CA ALA A 102 -5.52 -16.38 0.82
C ALA A 102 -5.53 -16.69 -0.69
N ILE A 103 -5.21 -15.71 -1.54
CA ILE A 103 -5.06 -15.91 -2.99
C ILE A 103 -3.92 -16.90 -3.28
N ARG A 104 -2.79 -16.78 -2.58
CA ARG A 104 -1.61 -17.67 -2.71
C ARG A 104 -1.84 -19.08 -2.14
N ALA A 105 -2.88 -19.28 -1.33
CA ALA A 105 -3.29 -20.60 -0.87
C ALA A 105 -4.12 -21.36 -1.92
N THR A 106 -4.53 -20.71 -3.01
CA THR A 106 -5.24 -21.35 -4.12
C THR A 106 -4.29 -22.02 -5.12
N SER A 107 -4.83 -22.86 -6.00
CA SER A 107 -4.07 -23.48 -7.10
C SER A 107 -3.62 -22.49 -8.19
N LEU A 108 -4.18 -21.28 -8.24
CA LEU A 108 -3.84 -20.26 -9.24
C LEU A 108 -2.43 -19.68 -9.03
N PHE A 109 -2.02 -19.55 -7.76
CA PHE A 109 -0.76 -18.95 -7.34
C PHE A 109 0.04 -19.91 -6.46
N PRO A 110 1.01 -20.64 -7.03
CA PRO A 110 1.80 -21.62 -6.29
C PRO A 110 2.67 -20.94 -5.23
N GLY A 111 2.90 -21.65 -4.12
CA GLY A 111 3.76 -21.22 -3.01
C GLY A 111 3.11 -21.30 -1.64
N GLY A 112 1.78 -21.44 -1.56
CA GLY A 112 1.05 -21.57 -0.30
C GLY A 112 1.16 -20.33 0.60
N ALA A 113 0.56 -20.42 1.79
CA ALA A 113 0.61 -19.35 2.79
C ALA A 113 0.74 -19.93 4.20
N PRO A 114 1.89 -20.57 4.54
CA PRO A 114 2.09 -21.08 5.90
C PRO A 114 2.02 -19.93 6.92
N PRO A 115 1.61 -20.19 8.17
CA PRO A 115 1.45 -19.13 9.17
C PRO A 115 2.72 -18.30 9.40
N SER A 116 3.90 -18.92 9.35
CA SER A 116 5.20 -18.23 9.45
C SER A 116 5.41 -17.25 8.30
N PHE A 117 5.08 -17.64 7.06
CA PHE A 117 5.13 -16.77 5.90
C PHE A 117 4.19 -15.57 6.07
N LEU A 118 2.95 -15.78 6.53
CA LEU A 118 1.99 -14.68 6.74
C LEU A 118 2.49 -13.68 7.79
N LEU A 119 3.06 -14.19 8.90
CA LEU A 119 3.61 -13.35 9.96
C LEU A 119 4.79 -12.52 9.45
N VAL A 120 5.77 -13.16 8.81
CA VAL A 120 6.95 -12.48 8.25
C VAL A 120 6.54 -11.48 7.16
N ASN A 121 5.62 -11.86 6.28
CA ASN A 121 5.10 -11.00 5.22
C ASN A 121 4.43 -9.75 5.80
N ALA A 122 3.53 -9.94 6.77
CA ALA A 122 2.82 -8.84 7.41
C ALA A 122 3.79 -7.90 8.14
N VAL A 123 4.74 -8.42 8.92
CA VAL A 123 5.66 -7.59 9.72
C VAL A 123 6.72 -6.92 8.86
N LEU A 124 7.46 -7.66 8.03
CA LEU A 124 8.56 -7.08 7.24
C LEU A 124 8.04 -6.17 6.13
N GLY A 125 6.87 -6.47 5.55
CA GLY A 125 6.28 -5.63 4.52
C GLY A 125 5.90 -4.23 5.02
N LEU A 126 5.56 -4.07 6.31
CA LEU A 126 5.39 -2.75 6.92
C LEU A 126 6.65 -1.89 6.81
N GLY A 127 7.83 -2.51 6.91
CA GLY A 127 9.13 -1.87 6.72
C GLY A 127 9.36 -1.32 5.32
N PHE A 128 8.56 -1.71 4.33
CA PHE A 128 8.61 -1.19 2.97
C PHE A 128 7.52 -0.15 2.73
N VAL A 129 6.26 -0.49 3.04
CA VAL A 129 5.13 0.36 2.70
C VAL A 129 5.04 1.61 3.60
N LEU A 130 5.37 1.51 4.89
CA LEU A 130 5.25 2.66 5.80
C LEU A 130 6.30 3.74 5.49
N PRO A 131 7.61 3.43 5.34
CA PRO A 131 8.59 4.47 5.03
C PRO A 131 8.28 5.18 3.71
N TRP A 132 7.89 4.43 2.68
CA TRP A 132 7.45 5.00 1.40
C TRP A 132 6.28 5.97 1.59
N ARG A 133 5.22 5.54 2.25
CA ARG A 133 4.00 6.36 2.43
C ARG A 133 4.24 7.57 3.35
N LEU A 134 5.14 7.46 4.31
CA LEU A 134 5.57 8.57 5.15
C LEU A 134 6.43 9.57 4.37
N ALA A 135 7.29 9.11 3.47
CA ALA A 135 8.04 9.99 2.57
C ALA A 135 7.08 10.82 1.69
N VAL A 136 6.10 10.16 1.05
CA VAL A 136 5.04 10.84 0.27
C VAL A 136 4.29 11.86 1.13
N THR A 137 3.89 11.48 2.34
CA THR A 137 3.22 12.37 3.30
C THR A 137 4.08 13.59 3.64
N GLY A 138 5.39 13.38 3.87
CA GLY A 138 6.36 14.44 4.12
C GLY A 138 6.47 15.41 2.95
N THR A 139 6.57 14.90 1.73
CA THR A 139 6.65 15.71 0.50
C THR A 139 5.39 16.56 0.30
N ILE A 140 4.20 15.98 0.47
CA ILE A 140 2.92 16.71 0.34
C ILE A 140 2.80 17.82 1.38
N ARG A 141 3.13 17.52 2.64
CA ARG A 141 3.11 18.52 3.73
C ARG A 141 4.12 19.65 3.50
N GLY A 142 5.33 19.30 3.06
CA GLY A 142 6.38 20.27 2.77
C GLY A 142 6.06 21.21 1.60
N TRP A 143 5.39 20.71 0.55
CA TRP A 143 4.96 21.53 -0.58
C TRP A 143 3.85 22.52 -0.21
N ARG A 144 2.89 22.12 0.63
CA ARG A 144 1.82 23.02 1.11
C ARG A 144 2.33 24.10 2.06
N GLY A 145 3.31 23.80 2.92
CA GLY A 145 3.89 24.79 3.82
C GLY A 145 4.73 25.88 3.14
N ARG A 146 5.01 25.74 1.84
CA ARG A 146 5.75 26.72 1.02
C ARG A 146 4.83 27.61 0.16
N ARG A 147 3.52 27.37 0.15
CA ARG A 147 2.51 28.20 -0.53
C ARG A 147 1.76 29.04 0.48
#